data_AF-A0A7X4A729-F1
#
_entry.id   AF-A0A7X4A729-F1
#
_cell.length_a   1.000
_cell.length_b   1.000
_cell.length_c   1.000
_cell.angle_alpha   90.00
_cell.angle_beta   90.00
_cell.angle_gamma   90.00
#
_symmetry.space_group_name_H-M   'P 1'
#
loop_
_entity.id
_entity.type
_entity.pdbx_description
1 polymer ?
#
loop_
_entity_poly.entity_id
_entity_poly.type
_entity_poly.pdbx_seq_one_letter_code
_entity_poly.pdbx_strand_id
1 'polypeptide(L)'
;PETALPYRLQTRHAAVAVEGDIRRLLLAAIPDRGVLITGANRDAGRDTWNSIHVVDKAGKPVSTYDKHHLVPFGEYVPARAFLGRIGVTKIVHGRRDYAFGPGPRSIAVPGAPDASPLICYEAIFPAEAVGEARPGWLLNLTNDAWFGNSAGPHQHLAAARLRTIEQGLPMVRAANTGISAVIDPWGRVTGLLPLGARGVLDADLPRARPPTLYARYGDLVFLFLLLAVAALSRFAPGRPAEAPRPDAGPRERASKPPLQ
;
A
#
# COMPACT_ATOMS: atom_id res chain seq x y z
N PRO A 1 -5.62 10.40 -4.08
CA PRO A 1 -5.58 8.92 -4.25
C PRO A 1 -4.76 8.56 -5.50
N GLU A 2 -4.57 7.27 -5.77
CA GLU A 2 -3.88 6.78 -6.98
C GLU A 2 -4.63 7.21 -8.25
N THR A 3 -3.91 7.74 -9.24
CA THR A 3 -4.46 8.21 -10.53
C THR A 3 -5.71 9.09 -10.36
N ALA A 4 -5.67 10.02 -9.39
CA ALA A 4 -6.77 10.95 -9.11
C ALA A 4 -6.97 11.96 -10.25
N LEU A 5 -5.89 12.29 -10.96
CA LEU A 5 -5.96 13.13 -12.16
C LEU A 5 -5.95 12.23 -13.39
N PRO A 6 -6.99 12.28 -14.24
CA PRO A 6 -7.03 11.50 -15.47
C PRO A 6 -6.09 12.07 -16.56
N TYR A 7 -5.53 13.26 -16.34
CA TYR A 7 -4.61 13.95 -17.22
C TYR A 7 -3.20 14.04 -16.61
N ARG A 8 -2.23 14.39 -17.44
CA ARG A 8 -0.81 14.33 -17.11
C ARG A 8 -0.32 15.71 -16.69
N LEU A 9 0.26 15.82 -15.50
CA LEU A 9 0.74 17.10 -14.97
C LEU A 9 1.91 17.71 -15.76
N GLN A 10 2.63 16.92 -16.57
CA GLN A 10 3.81 17.35 -17.31
C GLN A 10 3.52 17.78 -18.75
N THR A 11 2.34 17.45 -19.28
CA THR A 11 2.04 17.72 -20.68
C THR A 11 1.65 19.20 -20.82
N ARG A 12 2.53 20.00 -21.44
CA ARG A 12 2.26 21.43 -21.75
C ARG A 12 1.15 21.64 -22.78
N HIS A 13 0.58 20.57 -23.35
CA HIS A 13 -0.50 20.70 -24.30
C HIS A 13 -1.77 21.09 -23.56
N ALA A 14 -2.08 22.38 -23.65
CA ALA A 14 -3.37 23.02 -23.43
C ALA A 14 -4.46 22.43 -24.36
N ALA A 15 -4.66 21.11 -24.33
CA ALA A 15 -5.71 20.46 -25.07
C ALA A 15 -6.91 20.30 -24.14
N VAL A 16 -7.95 21.08 -24.41
CA VAL A 16 -9.27 21.13 -23.77
C VAL A 16 -9.36 22.13 -22.61
N ALA A 17 -10.20 23.16 -22.76
CA ALA A 17 -10.53 24.17 -21.75
C ALA A 17 -10.86 23.58 -20.36
N VAL A 18 -11.45 22.37 -20.34
CA VAL A 18 -11.74 21.58 -19.14
C VAL A 18 -10.48 21.27 -18.31
N GLU A 19 -9.33 21.00 -18.93
CA GLU A 19 -8.07 20.73 -18.21
C GLU A 19 -7.52 22.01 -17.56
N GLY A 20 -7.68 23.16 -18.23
CA GLY A 20 -7.34 24.48 -17.67
C GLY A 20 -8.20 24.83 -16.45
N ASP A 21 -9.50 24.54 -16.52
CA ASP A 21 -10.44 24.79 -15.42
C ASP A 21 -10.18 23.87 -14.22
N ILE A 22 -9.95 22.57 -14.45
CA ILE A 22 -9.61 21.64 -13.37
C ILE A 22 -8.28 22.02 -12.72
N ARG A 23 -7.26 22.37 -13.50
CA ARG A 23 -5.99 22.85 -12.95
C ARG A 23 -6.19 24.10 -12.11
N ARG A 24 -6.96 25.09 -12.58
CA ARG A 24 -7.26 26.30 -11.81
C ARG A 24 -7.96 25.98 -10.49
N LEU A 25 -8.96 25.09 -10.50
CA LEU A 25 -9.67 24.67 -9.29
C LEU A 25 -8.76 23.95 -8.30
N LEU A 26 -7.87 23.07 -8.78
CA LEU A 26 -6.89 22.38 -7.92
C LEU A 26 -5.93 23.37 -7.27
N LEU A 27 -5.37 24.31 -8.04
CA LEU A 27 -4.46 25.32 -7.49
C LEU A 27 -5.17 26.28 -6.52
N ALA A 28 -6.45 26.57 -6.75
CA ALA A 28 -7.26 27.34 -5.81
C ALA A 28 -7.45 26.60 -4.48
N ALA A 29 -7.55 25.27 -4.50
CA ALA A 29 -7.72 24.44 -3.30
C ALA A 29 -6.44 24.26 -2.46
N ILE A 30 -5.25 24.51 -3.01
CA ILE A 30 -3.98 24.42 -2.26
C ILE A 30 -3.89 25.60 -1.27
N PRO A 31 -3.67 25.39 0.04
CA PRO A 31 -3.43 26.50 0.97
C PRO A 31 -2.16 27.30 0.61
N ASP A 32 -2.06 28.58 0.99
CA ASP A 32 -0.91 29.43 0.61
C ASP A 32 0.45 28.89 1.08
N ARG A 33 0.47 28.15 2.19
CA ARG A 33 1.65 27.46 2.72
C ARG A 33 1.58 25.92 2.58
N GLY A 34 0.64 25.44 1.78
CA GLY A 34 0.39 24.02 1.58
C GLY A 34 0.91 23.49 0.25
N VAL A 35 0.82 22.17 0.10
CA VAL A 35 1.09 21.46 -1.14
C VAL A 35 -0.05 20.50 -1.44
N LEU A 36 -0.26 20.18 -2.71
CA LEU A 36 -1.13 19.09 -3.14
C LEU A 36 -0.28 17.84 -3.38
N ILE A 37 -0.63 16.73 -2.74
CA ILE A 37 -0.06 15.42 -3.07
C ILE A 37 -1.11 14.60 -3.81
N THR A 38 -0.82 14.19 -5.04
CA THR A 38 -1.80 13.52 -5.91
C THR A 38 -1.17 12.43 -6.76
N GLY A 39 -1.95 11.40 -7.08
CA GLY A 39 -1.56 10.37 -8.05
C GLY A 39 -1.92 10.80 -9.47
N ALA A 40 -0.97 10.68 -10.39
CA ALA A 40 -1.19 10.87 -11.82
C ALA A 40 -0.14 10.08 -12.62
N ASN A 41 -0.44 9.77 -13.89
CA ASN A 41 0.55 9.14 -14.75
C ASN A 41 1.60 10.14 -15.21
N ARG A 42 2.86 9.69 -15.23
CA ARG A 42 4.00 10.43 -15.77
C ARG A 42 4.46 9.77 -17.07
N ASP A 43 4.63 10.55 -18.13
CA ASP A 43 5.18 10.08 -19.40
C ASP A 43 6.53 10.74 -19.64
N ALA A 44 7.52 9.96 -20.09
CA ALA A 44 8.79 10.49 -20.59
C ALA A 44 9.31 9.59 -21.72
N GLY A 45 9.48 10.17 -22.92
CA GLY A 45 9.86 9.39 -24.10
C GLY A 45 8.80 8.35 -24.45
N ARG A 46 9.15 7.06 -24.41
CA ARG A 46 8.24 5.95 -24.70
C ARG A 46 7.59 5.35 -23.45
N ASP A 47 8.09 5.73 -22.28
CA ASP A 47 7.75 5.12 -21.01
C ASP A 47 6.67 5.93 -20.28
N THR A 48 5.85 5.19 -19.54
CA THR A 48 4.77 5.72 -18.70
C THR A 48 4.93 5.11 -17.31
N TRP A 49 4.79 5.92 -16.26
CA TRP A 49 4.86 5.49 -14.85
C TRP A 49 3.57 5.86 -14.12
N ASN A 50 3.13 4.96 -13.22
CA ASN A 50 2.14 5.28 -12.19
C ASN A 50 2.85 6.07 -11.09
N SER A 51 2.46 7.32 -10.88
CA SER A 51 3.28 8.27 -10.10
C SER A 51 2.50 9.01 -9.03
N ILE A 52 3.21 9.41 -7.97
CA ILE A 52 2.77 10.39 -6.99
C ILE A 52 3.53 11.68 -7.25
N HIS A 53 2.83 12.81 -7.26
CA HIS A 53 3.40 14.14 -7.40
C HIS A 53 3.07 15.00 -6.18
N VAL A 54 4.08 15.71 -5.68
CA VAL A 54 3.91 16.81 -4.74
C VAL A 54 3.94 18.10 -5.56
N VAL A 55 2.88 18.90 -5.47
CA VAL A 55 2.66 20.09 -6.31
C VAL A 55 2.51 21.31 -5.41
N ASP A 56 3.27 22.37 -5.69
CA ASP A 56 3.17 23.63 -4.97
C ASP A 56 1.98 24.50 -5.44
N LYS A 57 1.76 25.65 -4.77
CA LYS A 57 0.72 26.62 -5.11
C LYS A 57 0.88 27.22 -6.52
N ALA A 58 2.09 27.23 -7.07
CA ALA A 58 2.35 27.64 -8.46
C ALA A 58 2.00 26.55 -9.49
N GLY A 59 1.64 25.36 -9.02
CA GLY A 59 1.29 24.22 -9.86
C GLY A 59 2.50 23.54 -10.49
N LYS A 60 3.67 23.67 -9.85
CA LYS A 60 4.90 22.99 -10.25
C LYS A 60 5.10 21.73 -9.41
N PRO A 61 5.45 20.57 -10.02
CA PRO A 61 5.88 19.40 -9.28
C PRO A 61 7.20 19.70 -8.55
N VAL A 62 7.19 19.65 -7.21
CA VAL A 62 8.38 19.84 -6.36
C VAL A 62 9.04 18.51 -6.00
N SER A 63 8.27 17.42 -5.99
CA SER A 63 8.79 16.07 -5.85
C SER A 63 7.91 15.08 -6.63
N THR A 64 8.49 13.95 -7.02
CA THR A 64 7.79 12.90 -7.75
C THR A 64 8.33 11.53 -7.38
N TYR A 65 7.43 10.58 -7.21
CA TYR A 65 7.73 9.17 -6.99
C TYR A 65 7.05 8.33 -8.06
N ASP A 66 7.78 7.38 -8.62
CA ASP A 66 7.27 6.44 -9.60
C ASP A 66 7.17 5.06 -8.94
N LYS A 67 6.04 4.39 -9.14
CA LYS A 67 5.79 3.04 -8.61
C LYS A 67 6.88 2.07 -9.03
N HIS A 68 7.51 1.39 -8.08
CA HIS A 68 8.57 0.42 -8.33
C HIS A 68 8.09 -1.02 -8.22
N HIS A 69 7.04 -1.31 -7.42
CA HIS A 69 6.47 -2.66 -7.38
C HIS A 69 5.16 -2.71 -8.19
N LEU A 70 5.26 -3.18 -9.43
CA LEU A 70 4.11 -3.24 -10.34
C LEU A 70 3.28 -4.50 -10.13
N VAL A 71 1.96 -4.39 -10.31
CA VAL A 71 1.04 -5.53 -10.25
C VAL A 71 1.19 -6.38 -11.53
N PRO A 72 1.55 -7.67 -11.42
CA PRO A 72 1.60 -8.56 -12.58
C PRO A 72 0.25 -8.66 -13.29
N PHE A 73 0.27 -8.66 -14.63
CA PHE A 73 -0.91 -8.67 -15.53
C PHE A 73 -1.84 -7.44 -15.44
N GLY A 74 -1.75 -6.67 -14.35
CA GLY A 74 -2.40 -5.38 -14.18
C GLY A 74 -1.61 -4.26 -14.84
N GLU A 75 -0.37 -4.10 -14.41
CA GLU A 75 0.50 -2.96 -14.75
C GLU A 75 1.65 -3.34 -15.69
N TYR A 76 1.96 -4.62 -15.83
CA TYR A 76 2.85 -5.15 -16.85
C TYR A 76 2.52 -6.60 -17.22
N VAL A 77 3.07 -7.14 -18.30
CA VAL A 77 2.97 -8.57 -18.63
C VAL A 77 4.29 -9.27 -18.28
N PRO A 78 4.32 -10.19 -17.30
CA PRO A 78 5.50 -11.00 -17.01
C PRO A 78 5.98 -11.76 -18.25
N ALA A 79 7.30 -11.86 -18.46
CA ALA A 79 7.87 -12.57 -19.61
C ALA A 79 7.19 -12.20 -20.95
N ARG A 80 6.91 -10.90 -21.18
CA ARG A 80 6.16 -10.38 -22.34
C ARG A 80 6.63 -10.95 -23.69
N ALA A 81 7.92 -11.19 -23.85
CA ALA A 81 8.48 -11.79 -25.07
C ALA A 81 7.95 -13.20 -25.37
N PHE A 82 7.60 -13.98 -24.34
CA PHE A 82 7.02 -15.32 -24.45
C PHE A 82 5.49 -15.26 -24.39
N LEU A 83 4.93 -14.66 -23.34
CA LEU A 83 3.48 -14.61 -23.12
C LEU A 83 2.74 -13.80 -24.19
N GLY A 84 3.36 -12.74 -24.72
CA GLY A 84 2.80 -11.98 -25.83
C GLY A 84 2.72 -12.77 -27.14
N ARG A 85 3.60 -13.76 -27.36
CA ARG A 85 3.57 -14.63 -28.56
C ARG A 85 2.40 -15.60 -28.54
N ILE A 86 1.93 -15.99 -27.36
CA ILE A 86 0.75 -16.85 -27.17
C ILE A 86 -0.53 -16.05 -26.93
N GLY A 87 -0.51 -14.73 -27.18
CA GLY A 87 -1.70 -13.86 -27.14
C GLY A 87 -2.09 -13.35 -25.75
N VAL A 88 -1.30 -13.59 -24.71
CA VAL A 88 -1.57 -13.06 -23.37
C VAL A 88 -1.28 -11.56 -23.35
N THR A 89 -2.30 -10.79 -22.98
CA THR A 89 -2.23 -9.33 -22.87
C THR A 89 -2.56 -8.89 -21.44
N LYS A 90 -2.34 -7.61 -21.13
CA LYS A 90 -2.82 -7.02 -19.87
C LYS A 90 -4.33 -7.21 -19.74
N ILE A 91 -4.77 -7.52 -18.52
CA ILE A 91 -6.18 -7.68 -18.18
C ILE A 91 -6.87 -6.29 -18.11
N VAL A 92 -6.08 -5.23 -18.00
CA VAL A 92 -6.53 -3.85 -17.76
C VAL A 92 -6.36 -2.99 -19.00
N HIS A 93 -7.19 -1.95 -19.12
CA HIS A 93 -7.17 -0.99 -20.23
C HIS A 93 -5.79 -0.36 -20.43
N GLY A 94 -5.27 -0.46 -21.66
CA GLY A 94 -3.98 0.08 -22.07
C GLY A 94 -3.03 -1.00 -22.58
N ARG A 95 -2.54 -0.85 -23.82
CA ARG A 95 -1.64 -1.83 -24.45
C ARG A 95 -0.19 -1.76 -23.95
N ARG A 96 0.21 -0.63 -23.32
CA ARG A 96 1.57 -0.41 -22.81
C ARG A 96 1.70 -0.81 -21.35
N ASP A 97 2.87 -1.35 -21.04
CA ASP A 97 3.29 -1.62 -19.66
C ASP A 97 3.70 -0.31 -18.99
N TYR A 98 3.50 -0.23 -17.68
CA TYR A 98 4.15 0.81 -16.89
C TYR A 98 5.63 0.45 -16.75
N ALA A 99 6.48 1.47 -16.74
CA ALA A 99 7.87 1.32 -16.39
C ALA A 99 8.03 1.23 -14.88
N PHE A 100 9.06 0.51 -14.43
CA PHE A 100 9.41 0.38 -13.02
C PHE A 100 10.09 1.66 -12.53
N GLY A 101 9.69 2.12 -11.34
CA GLY A 101 10.41 3.13 -10.59
C GLY A 101 11.73 2.60 -10.02
N PRO A 102 12.61 3.48 -9.52
CA PRO A 102 13.97 3.12 -9.09
C PRO A 102 14.04 2.42 -7.71
N GLY A 103 12.91 2.21 -7.04
CA GLY A 103 12.85 1.55 -5.73
C GLY A 103 12.35 2.47 -4.59
N PRO A 104 12.34 1.95 -3.36
CA PRO A 104 11.89 2.68 -2.18
C PRO A 104 12.75 3.92 -1.92
N ARG A 105 12.11 5.09 -1.84
CA ARG A 105 12.78 6.36 -1.49
C ARG A 105 11.81 7.31 -0.83
N SER A 106 12.33 8.21 -0.01
CA SER A 106 11.55 9.31 0.57
C SER A 106 11.36 10.43 -0.46
N ILE A 107 10.23 11.13 -0.39
CA ILE A 107 9.93 12.33 -1.18
C ILE A 107 9.78 13.55 -0.28
N ALA A 108 10.32 14.68 -0.74
CA ALA A 108 10.21 15.94 -0.05
C ALA A 108 8.77 16.47 -0.07
N VAL A 109 8.30 16.90 1.10
CA VAL A 109 6.98 17.51 1.28
C VAL A 109 7.15 18.87 1.96
N PRO A 110 7.19 19.98 1.20
CA PRO A 110 7.35 21.31 1.79
C PRO A 110 6.34 21.58 2.91
N GLY A 111 6.84 22.00 4.08
CA GLY A 111 6.02 22.26 5.27
C GLY A 111 5.75 21.04 6.16
N ALA A 112 6.25 19.85 5.79
CA ALA A 112 6.14 18.62 6.58
C ALA A 112 7.46 17.82 6.53
N PRO A 113 7.64 16.80 7.39
CA PRO A 113 8.71 15.82 7.20
C PRO A 113 8.58 15.09 5.86
N ASP A 114 9.70 14.62 5.31
CA ASP A 114 9.70 13.77 4.13
C ASP A 114 8.81 12.53 4.33
N ALA A 115 8.12 12.14 3.26
CA ALA A 115 7.20 11.01 3.27
C ALA A 115 7.81 9.83 2.52
N SER A 116 7.55 8.60 2.96
CA SER A 116 7.76 7.43 2.09
C SER A 116 6.46 7.10 1.34
N PRO A 117 6.44 7.28 0.02
CA PRO A 117 5.29 7.00 -0.82
C PRO A 117 5.16 5.50 -1.12
N LEU A 118 3.93 5.01 -1.06
CA LEU A 118 3.54 3.63 -1.39
C LEU A 118 2.30 3.70 -2.29
N ILE A 119 2.40 3.24 -3.52
CA ILE A 119 1.28 3.21 -4.45
C ILE A 119 0.60 1.84 -4.39
N CYS A 120 -0.65 1.82 -3.94
CA CYS A 120 -1.52 0.65 -3.96
C CYS A 120 -0.82 -0.59 -3.37
N TYR A 121 -0.57 -1.59 -4.22
CA TYR A 121 0.07 -2.87 -3.93
C TYR A 121 1.38 -2.77 -3.15
N GLU A 122 2.16 -1.70 -3.28
CA GLU A 122 3.43 -1.52 -2.56
C GLU A 122 3.27 -1.56 -1.03
N ALA A 123 2.09 -1.21 -0.50
CA ALA A 123 1.85 -1.19 0.95
C ALA A 123 1.86 -2.57 1.61
N ILE A 124 1.81 -3.66 0.84
CA ILE A 124 1.84 -5.02 1.38
C ILE A 124 3.26 -5.59 1.49
N PHE A 125 4.28 -4.90 0.93
CA PHE A 125 5.66 -5.40 0.88
C PHE A 125 6.49 -4.82 2.04
N PRO A 126 6.86 -5.65 3.03
CA PRO A 126 7.52 -5.15 4.22
C PRO A 126 8.88 -4.49 3.99
N ALA A 127 9.73 -5.17 3.21
CA ALA A 127 11.10 -4.75 2.93
C ALA A 127 11.19 -3.52 2.03
N GLU A 128 10.10 -3.15 1.37
CA GLU A 128 10.04 -2.08 0.37
C GLU A 128 9.30 -0.83 0.88
N ALA A 129 8.87 -0.84 2.14
CA ALA A 129 8.02 0.21 2.70
C ALA A 129 8.77 1.52 3.00
N VAL A 130 10.09 1.48 3.16
CA VAL A 130 10.95 2.63 3.51
C VAL A 130 12.30 2.46 2.82
N GLY A 131 12.81 3.53 2.21
CA GLY A 131 14.16 3.55 1.60
C GLY A 131 15.28 3.80 2.61
N GLU A 132 16.48 4.07 2.12
CA GLU A 132 17.68 4.30 2.98
C GLU A 132 17.48 5.45 3.98
N ALA A 133 16.94 6.58 3.52
CA ALA A 133 16.63 7.73 4.36
C ALA A 133 15.27 7.55 5.04
N ARG A 134 15.28 7.43 6.37
CA ARG A 134 14.07 7.27 7.16
C ARG A 134 13.15 8.51 7.02
N PRO A 135 11.90 8.34 6.55
CA PRO A 135 10.93 9.44 6.45
C PRO A 135 10.34 9.79 7.83
N GLY A 136 9.55 10.86 7.88
CA GLY A 136 8.72 11.16 9.05
C GLY A 136 7.36 10.46 9.04
N TRP A 137 6.90 9.95 7.90
CA TRP A 137 5.59 9.30 7.75
C TRP A 137 5.48 8.48 6.46
N LEU A 138 4.47 7.62 6.40
CA LEU A 138 4.13 6.81 5.21
C LEU A 138 2.94 7.44 4.48
N LEU A 139 3.04 7.58 3.18
CA LEU A 139 1.96 8.04 2.32
C LEU A 139 1.49 6.87 1.46
N ASN A 140 0.24 6.46 1.59
CA ASN A 140 -0.31 5.42 0.74
C ASN A 140 -1.44 5.95 -0.15
N LEU A 141 -1.17 6.07 -1.45
CA LEU A 141 -2.19 6.40 -2.45
C LEU A 141 -2.62 5.12 -3.16
N THR A 142 -3.91 4.79 -3.12
CA THR A 142 -4.42 3.52 -3.66
C THR A 142 -5.76 3.70 -4.38
N ASN A 143 -6.06 2.79 -5.29
CA ASN A 143 -7.36 2.63 -5.90
C ASN A 143 -7.87 1.20 -5.70
N ASP A 144 -8.62 0.97 -4.63
CA ASP A 144 -9.16 -0.36 -4.30
C ASP A 144 -10.43 -0.72 -5.10
N ALA A 145 -10.81 0.06 -6.13
CA ALA A 145 -12.02 -0.19 -6.93
C ALA A 145 -12.05 -1.60 -7.54
N TRP A 146 -10.89 -2.18 -7.84
CA TRP A 146 -10.73 -3.52 -8.40
C TRP A 146 -11.26 -4.63 -7.49
N PHE A 147 -11.29 -4.42 -6.17
CA PHE A 147 -11.81 -5.40 -5.22
C PHE A 147 -13.32 -5.29 -5.01
N GLY A 148 -13.93 -4.16 -5.38
CA GLY A 148 -15.34 -3.87 -5.08
C GLY A 148 -15.67 -3.89 -3.58
N ASN A 149 -16.94 -4.13 -3.25
CA ASN A 149 -17.38 -4.32 -1.87
C ASN A 149 -17.12 -5.77 -1.41
N SER A 150 -15.87 -6.05 -1.04
CA SER A 150 -15.41 -7.39 -0.62
C SER A 150 -14.46 -7.30 0.56
N ALA A 151 -13.89 -8.44 0.98
CA ALA A 151 -12.85 -8.48 2.01
C ALA A 151 -11.53 -7.82 1.56
N GLY A 152 -11.29 -7.66 0.26
CA GLY A 152 -10.03 -7.19 -0.32
C GLY A 152 -9.56 -5.83 0.23
N PRO A 153 -10.38 -4.76 0.20
CA PRO A 153 -9.97 -3.45 0.72
C PRO A 153 -9.66 -3.47 2.22
N HIS A 154 -10.37 -4.31 2.99
CA HIS A 154 -10.14 -4.47 4.43
C HIS A 154 -8.82 -5.19 4.71
N GLN A 155 -8.51 -6.25 3.97
CA GLN A 155 -7.22 -6.95 4.06
C GLN A 155 -6.07 -6.05 3.63
N HIS A 156 -6.26 -5.27 2.56
CA HIS A 156 -5.27 -4.31 2.08
C HIS A 156 -4.98 -3.22 3.13
N LEU A 157 -6.02 -2.66 3.77
CA LEU A 157 -5.86 -1.73 4.88
C LEU A 157 -5.12 -2.38 6.06
N ALA A 158 -5.45 -3.63 6.41
CA ALA A 158 -4.78 -4.34 7.49
C ALA A 158 -3.28 -4.51 7.23
N ALA A 159 -2.90 -4.89 6.00
CA ALA A 159 -1.50 -4.99 5.59
C ALA A 159 -0.78 -3.62 5.65
N ALA A 160 -1.44 -2.55 5.19
CA ALA A 160 -0.89 -1.20 5.27
C ALA A 160 -0.69 -0.73 6.72
N ARG A 161 -1.61 -1.08 7.63
CA ARG A 161 -1.48 -0.80 9.07
C ARG A 161 -0.28 -1.48 9.69
N LEU A 162 0.07 -2.70 9.27
CA LEU A 162 1.27 -3.38 9.78
C LEU A 162 2.53 -2.55 9.52
N ARG A 163 2.66 -1.93 8.33
CA ARG A 163 3.80 -1.06 7.98
C ARG A 163 4.03 0.03 9.01
N THR A 164 2.96 0.62 9.57
CA THR A 164 3.06 1.67 10.60
C THR A 164 3.68 1.15 11.89
N ILE A 165 3.32 -0.06 12.30
CA ILE A 165 3.80 -0.74 13.50
C ILE A 165 5.26 -1.15 13.32
N GLU A 166 5.56 -1.81 12.20
CA GLU A 166 6.90 -2.27 11.88
C GLU A 166 7.89 -1.13 11.75
N GLN A 167 7.48 -0.03 11.11
CA GLN A 167 8.37 1.09 10.90
C GLN A 167 8.36 2.08 12.08
N GLY A 168 7.35 2.05 12.95
CA GLY A 168 7.15 3.08 13.97
C GLY A 168 6.87 4.45 13.35
N LEU A 169 6.17 4.47 12.21
CA LEU A 169 5.82 5.65 11.43
C LEU A 169 4.30 5.76 11.29
N PRO A 170 3.73 6.97 11.36
CA PRO A 170 2.32 7.17 11.04
C PRO A 170 2.07 6.98 9.54
N MET A 171 0.83 6.74 9.15
CA MET A 171 0.43 6.66 7.75
C MET A 171 -0.78 7.53 7.45
N VAL A 172 -0.74 8.22 6.31
CA VAL A 172 -1.92 8.79 5.66
C VAL A 172 -2.21 7.96 4.41
N ARG A 173 -3.36 7.29 4.42
CA ARG A 173 -3.86 6.50 3.30
C ARG A 173 -5.03 7.23 2.65
N ALA A 174 -4.89 7.57 1.37
CA ALA A 174 -5.96 8.15 0.56
C ALA A 174 -6.33 7.20 -0.57
N ALA A 175 -7.51 6.60 -0.43
CA ALA A 175 -8.08 5.65 -1.37
C ALA A 175 -9.20 6.30 -2.20
N ASN A 176 -9.36 5.87 -3.45
CA ASN A 176 -10.44 6.36 -4.32
C ASN A 176 -11.82 5.86 -3.86
N THR A 177 -12.20 4.63 -4.19
CA THR A 177 -13.41 3.98 -3.67
C THR A 177 -13.14 3.10 -2.45
N GLY A 178 -11.87 2.94 -2.08
CA GLY A 178 -11.38 2.15 -0.96
C GLY A 178 -11.55 2.84 0.39
N ILE A 179 -10.96 2.26 1.42
CA ILE A 179 -10.95 2.85 2.77
C ILE A 179 -9.79 3.86 2.86
N SER A 180 -10.12 5.13 3.13
CA SER A 180 -9.12 6.15 3.47
C SER A 180 -8.96 6.25 4.98
N ALA A 181 -7.73 6.43 5.46
CA ALA A 181 -7.46 6.41 6.89
C ALA A 181 -6.22 7.22 7.26
N VAL A 182 -6.23 7.78 8.47
CA VAL A 182 -5.03 8.22 9.18
C VAL A 182 -4.74 7.20 10.27
N ILE A 183 -3.49 6.74 10.31
CA ILE A 183 -3.06 5.64 11.16
C ILE A 183 -1.85 6.11 11.97
N ASP A 184 -1.89 5.93 13.28
CA ASP A 184 -0.77 6.26 14.16
C ASP A 184 0.36 5.21 14.09
N PRO A 185 1.53 5.45 14.68
CA PRO A 185 2.61 4.46 14.65
C PRO A 185 2.34 3.15 15.42
N TRP A 186 1.25 3.01 16.18
CA TRP A 186 0.78 1.74 16.77
C TRP A 186 -0.19 0.98 15.87
N GLY A 187 -0.42 1.47 14.66
CA GLY A 187 -1.41 0.89 13.76
C GLY A 187 -2.84 1.19 14.18
N ARG A 188 -3.08 2.15 15.08
CA ARG A 188 -4.45 2.58 15.45
C ARG A 188 -4.96 3.55 14.41
N VAL A 189 -6.19 3.35 13.98
CA VAL A 189 -6.86 4.27 13.04
C VAL A 189 -7.37 5.47 13.83
N THR A 190 -6.84 6.65 13.57
CA THR A 190 -7.21 7.92 14.23
C THR A 190 -8.18 8.75 13.41
N GLY A 191 -8.30 8.47 12.11
CA GLY A 191 -9.29 9.04 11.21
C GLY A 191 -9.66 8.04 10.12
N LEU A 192 -10.92 8.01 9.70
CA LEU A 192 -11.43 7.00 8.77
C LEU A 192 -12.51 7.59 7.85
N LEU A 193 -12.39 7.32 6.56
CA LEU A 193 -13.49 7.42 5.61
C LEU A 193 -13.82 5.99 5.13
N PRO A 194 -15.06 5.49 5.37
CA PRO A 194 -15.44 4.12 5.05
C PRO A 194 -15.36 3.77 3.55
N LEU A 195 -15.36 2.47 3.26
CA LEU A 195 -15.40 1.94 1.91
C LEU A 195 -16.60 2.50 1.13
N GLY A 196 -16.37 2.97 -0.09
CA GLY A 196 -17.41 3.53 -0.95
C GLY A 196 -17.99 4.88 -0.51
N ALA A 197 -17.53 5.46 0.60
CA ALA A 197 -17.98 6.78 1.04
C ALA A 197 -17.24 7.89 0.30
N ARG A 198 -17.98 8.91 -0.15
CA ARG A 198 -17.41 10.16 -0.65
C ARG A 198 -17.30 11.16 0.50
N GLY A 199 -16.12 11.71 0.72
CA GLY A 199 -15.90 12.69 1.78
C GLY A 199 -14.47 13.21 1.80
N VAL A 200 -14.21 14.07 2.78
CA VAL A 200 -12.89 14.60 3.10
C VAL A 200 -12.56 14.16 4.52
N LEU A 201 -11.37 13.63 4.73
CA LEU A 201 -10.84 13.33 6.05
C LEU A 201 -9.84 14.43 6.40
N ASP A 202 -10.23 15.29 7.35
CA ASP A 202 -9.37 16.34 7.90
C ASP A 202 -8.85 15.90 9.27
N ALA A 203 -7.53 15.83 9.40
CA ALA A 203 -6.87 15.29 10.59
C ALA A 203 -5.41 15.73 10.66
N ASP A 204 -4.91 15.90 11.89
CA ASP A 204 -3.49 16.13 12.13
C ASP A 204 -2.66 14.90 11.77
N LEU A 205 -1.43 15.13 11.28
CA LEU A 205 -0.46 14.07 11.06
C LEU A 205 0.08 13.58 12.42
N PRO A 206 -0.13 12.30 12.80
CA PRO A 206 0.41 11.78 14.05
C PRO A 206 1.95 11.82 14.05
N ARG A 207 2.56 11.88 15.23
CA ARG A 207 4.04 11.94 15.31
C ARG A 207 4.66 10.56 15.14
N ALA A 208 5.77 10.48 14.42
CA ALA A 208 6.61 9.28 14.36
C ALA A 208 7.24 8.94 15.72
N ARG A 209 7.62 7.66 15.85
CA ARG A 209 8.44 7.19 16.96
C ARG A 209 9.88 6.91 16.55
N PRO A 210 10.76 6.70 17.55
CA PRO A 210 12.06 6.12 17.31
C PRO A 210 11.94 4.81 16.50
N PRO A 211 12.90 4.52 15.61
CA PRO A 211 12.89 3.30 14.80
C PRO A 211 12.76 2.06 15.70
N THR A 212 11.83 1.16 15.35
CA THR A 212 11.65 -0.13 16.01
C THR A 212 12.85 -1.06 15.75
N LEU A 213 12.87 -2.24 16.38
CA LEU A 213 13.86 -3.27 16.03
C LEU A 213 13.72 -3.71 14.57
N TYR A 214 12.49 -3.86 14.08
CA TYR A 214 12.25 -4.21 12.69
C TYR A 214 12.74 -3.11 11.74
N ALA A 215 12.47 -1.83 12.04
CA ALA A 215 12.94 -0.72 11.22
C ALA A 215 14.47 -0.62 11.14
N ARG A 216 15.20 -1.16 12.13
CA ARG A 216 16.67 -1.13 12.18
C ARG A 216 17.32 -2.33 11.52
N TYR A 217 16.72 -3.51 11.65
CA TYR A 217 17.36 -4.78 11.29
C TYR A 217 16.57 -5.58 10.25
N GLY A 218 15.36 -5.13 9.89
CA GLY A 218 14.46 -5.82 8.96
C GLY A 218 14.21 -7.27 9.36
N ASP A 219 14.27 -8.15 8.37
CA ASP A 219 13.98 -9.57 8.54
C ASP A 219 15.05 -10.34 9.33
N LEU A 220 16.20 -9.70 9.67
CA LEU A 220 17.19 -10.29 10.57
C LEU A 220 16.60 -10.54 11.96
N VAL A 221 15.63 -9.73 12.40
CA VAL A 221 14.90 -9.97 13.65
C VAL A 221 14.14 -11.30 13.57
N PHE A 222 13.45 -11.54 12.46
CA PHE A 222 12.71 -12.78 12.24
C PHE A 222 13.64 -13.99 12.14
N LEU A 223 14.74 -13.86 11.40
CA LEU A 223 15.75 -14.90 11.29
C LEU A 223 16.34 -15.26 12.67
N PHE A 224 16.67 -14.26 13.48
CA PHE A 224 17.15 -14.48 14.85
C PHE A 224 16.13 -15.25 15.69
N LEU A 225 14.85 -14.85 15.66
CA LEU A 225 13.79 -15.54 16.39
C LEU A 225 13.61 -16.98 15.91
N LEU A 226 13.67 -17.22 14.60
CA LEU A 226 13.58 -18.55 14.02
C LEU A 226 14.72 -19.46 14.50
N LEU A 227 15.95 -18.95 14.49
CA LEU A 227 17.11 -19.67 15.00
C LEU A 227 17.04 -19.92 16.51
N ALA A 228 16.54 -18.96 17.29
CA ALA A 228 16.34 -19.11 18.73
C ALA A 228 15.31 -20.21 19.04
N VAL A 229 14.17 -20.23 18.33
CA VAL A 229 13.16 -21.29 18.47
C VAL A 229 13.72 -22.66 18.07
N ALA A 230 14.48 -22.73 16.97
CA ALA A 230 15.11 -23.97 16.52
C ALA A 230 16.21 -24.47 17.48
N ALA A 231 16.91 -23.56 18.17
CA ALA A 231 17.86 -23.93 19.22
C ALA A 231 17.15 -24.45 20.47
N LEU A 232 16.09 -23.76 20.92
CA LEU A 232 15.31 -24.14 22.10
C LEU A 232 14.56 -25.47 21.91
N SER A 233 14.11 -25.79 20.70
CA SER A 233 13.44 -27.06 20.43
C SER A 233 14.34 -28.28 20.62
N ARG A 234 15.68 -28.11 20.56
CA ARG A 234 16.65 -29.17 20.89
C ARG A 234 16.78 -29.45 22.39
N PHE A 235 16.34 -28.52 23.23
CA PHE A 235 16.32 -28.64 24.69
C PHE A 235 14.93 -28.89 25.25
N ALA A 236 13.90 -28.97 24.39
CA ALA A 236 12.56 -29.33 24.81
C ALA A 236 12.59 -30.79 25.32
N PRO A 237 12.16 -31.07 26.56
CA PRO A 237 12.08 -32.44 27.06
C PRO A 237 11.20 -33.25 26.11
N GLY A 238 11.66 -34.45 25.74
CA GLY A 238 10.94 -35.33 24.82
C GLY A 238 9.47 -35.41 25.22
N ARG A 239 8.56 -35.32 24.24
CA ARG A 239 7.13 -35.46 24.49
C ARG A 239 6.93 -36.68 25.40
N PRO A 240 6.26 -36.55 26.56
CA PRO A 240 5.91 -37.73 27.35
C PRO A 240 5.16 -38.68 26.42
N ALA A 241 5.59 -39.95 26.40
CA ALA A 241 4.96 -40.97 25.57
C ALA A 241 3.45 -40.88 25.79
N GLU A 242 2.70 -40.68 24.70
CA GLU A 242 1.23 -40.62 24.77
C GLU A 242 0.79 -41.95 25.40
N ALA A 243 0.25 -41.89 26.62
CA ALA A 243 -0.21 -43.07 27.32
C ALA A 243 -1.19 -43.80 26.39
N PRO A 244 -1.09 -45.14 26.25
CA PRO A 244 -1.99 -45.88 25.38
C PRO A 244 -3.43 -45.51 25.75
N ARG A 245 -4.18 -44.98 24.77
CA ARG A 245 -5.59 -44.63 24.98
C ARG A 245 -6.29 -45.90 25.47
N PRO A 246 -7.04 -45.84 26.60
CA PRO A 246 -7.84 -46.99 27.00
C PRO A 246 -8.74 -47.36 25.83
N ASP A 247 -8.72 -48.64 25.45
CA ASP A 247 -9.55 -49.18 24.38
C ASP A 247 -10.96 -48.65 24.58
N ALA A 248 -11.45 -47.90 23.61
CA ALA A 248 -12.84 -47.49 23.59
C ALA A 248 -13.65 -48.79 23.46
N GLY A 249 -14.19 -49.25 24.59
CA GLY A 249 -15.11 -50.37 24.64
C GLY A 249 -16.22 -50.21 23.59
N PRO A 250 -16.82 -51.32 23.14
CA PRO A 250 -17.70 -51.34 21.98
C PRO A 250 -18.78 -50.27 22.11
N ARG A 251 -18.82 -49.34 21.15
CA ARG A 251 -19.83 -48.28 21.08
C ARG A 251 -21.21 -48.92 21.05
N GLU A 252 -21.93 -48.83 22.16
CA GLU A 252 -23.36 -49.08 22.17
C GLU A 252 -24.02 -48.15 21.16
N ARG A 253 -24.60 -48.77 20.13
CA ARG A 253 -25.28 -48.09 19.05
C ARG A 253 -26.60 -47.58 19.60
N ALA A 254 -26.60 -46.35 20.12
CA ALA A 254 -27.80 -45.68 20.57
C ALA A 254 -28.83 -45.63 19.41
N SER A 255 -29.94 -46.33 19.60
CA SER A 255 -31.09 -46.30 18.71
C SER A 255 -31.65 -44.87 18.70
N LYS A 256 -31.75 -44.29 17.50
CA LYS A 256 -32.46 -43.02 17.31
C LYS A 256 -33.94 -43.23 17.67
N PRO A 257 -34.58 -42.33 18.44
CA PRO A 257 -36.01 -42.37 18.63
C PRO A 257 -36.73 -41.98 17.33
N PRO A 258 -37.95 -42.52 17.08
CA PRO A 258 -38.73 -42.16 15.91
C PRO A 258 -39.21 -40.72 16.04
N LEU A 259 -39.13 -39.97 14.92
CA LEU A 259 -39.72 -38.65 14.77
C LEU A 259 -41.26 -38.77 14.85
N GLN A 260 -41.86 -37.98 15.73
CA GLN A 260 -43.28 -37.60 15.67
C GLN A 260 -43.41 -36.26 14.93
#